data_AF-A0AB73BX79-F1
#
_entry.id   AF-A0AB73BX79-F1
#
_cell.length_a   1.000
_cell.length_b   1.000
_cell.length_c   1.000
_cell.angle_alpha   90.00
_cell.angle_beta   90.00
_cell.angle_gamma   90.00
#
_symmetry.space_group_name_H-M   'P 1'
#
loop_
_entity.id
_entity.type
_entity.pdbx_description
1 polymer ?
#
loop_
_entity_poly.entity_id
_entity_poly.type
_entity_poly.pdbx_seq_one_letter_code
_entity_poly.pdbx_strand_id
1 'polypeptide(L)'
;MKKAFILMGVIVGIIWGIHGYFLMQIMSLEQELHDKKTELDNNIKLLNRKVMEYDKKLDLAAIKKNMEEKKGMVMAEEIKYFEVSE
;
A
#
# COMPACT_ATOMS: atom_id res chain seq x y z
N MET A 1 59.05 -0.38 16.76
CA MET A 1 58.28 0.07 15.58
C MET A 1 57.38 -1.02 14.98
N LYS A 2 57.89 -2.20 14.56
CA LYS A 2 57.05 -3.26 13.94
C LYS A 2 55.81 -3.69 14.77
N LYS A 3 55.94 -3.84 16.09
CA LYS A 3 54.82 -4.19 16.99
C LYS A 3 53.72 -3.11 17.04
N ALA A 4 54.10 -1.83 16.93
CA ALA A 4 53.14 -0.72 16.92
C ALA A 4 52.33 -0.67 15.61
N PHE A 5 52.97 -0.97 14.48
CA PHE A 5 52.28 -1.09 13.19
C PHE A 5 51.26 -2.23 13.16
N ILE A 6 51.61 -3.38 13.75
CA ILE A 6 50.67 -4.51 13.87
C ILE A 6 49.48 -4.11 14.74
N LEU A 7 49.72 -3.46 15.88
CA LEU A 7 48.65 -3.01 16.77
C LEU A 7 47.70 -2.02 16.07
N MET A 8 48.27 -1.08 15.31
CA MET A 8 47.49 -0.12 14.53
C MET A 8 46.63 -0.81 13.47
N GLY A 9 47.18 -1.82 12.78
CA GLY A 9 46.43 -2.61 11.80
C GLY A 9 45.24 -3.34 12.41
N VAL A 10 45.40 -3.90 13.62
CA VAL A 10 44.30 -4.57 14.34
C VAL A 10 43.20 -3.58 14.71
N ILE A 11 43.55 -2.40 15.23
CA ILE A 11 42.57 -1.35 15.59
C ILE A 11 41.78 -0.91 14.36
N VAL A 12 42.47 -0.62 13.26
CA VAL A 12 41.81 -0.23 12.00
C VAL A 12 40.91 -1.36 11.49
N GLY A 13 41.36 -2.61 11.53
CA GLY A 13 40.56 -3.77 11.13
C GLY A 13 39.28 -3.92 11.93
N ILE A 14 39.34 -3.73 13.26
CA ILE A 14 38.15 -3.78 14.13
C ILE A 14 37.18 -2.65 13.78
N ILE A 15 37.67 -1.43 13.60
CA ILE A 15 36.83 -0.27 13.25
C ILE A 15 36.11 -0.52 11.93
N TRP A 16 36.81 -0.98 10.90
CA TRP A 16 36.22 -1.31 9.60
C TRP A 16 35.21 -2.46 9.69
N GLY A 17 35.50 -3.49 10.50
CA GLY A 17 34.57 -4.59 10.74
C GLY A 17 33.26 -4.12 11.38
N ILE A 18 33.35 -3.27 12.40
CA ILE A 18 32.18 -2.66 13.05
C ILE A 18 31.39 -1.80 12.06
N HIS A 19 32.07 -0.97 11.27
CA HIS A 19 31.41 -0.13 10.26
C HIS A 19 30.68 -0.98 9.22
N GLY A 20 31.32 -2.02 8.68
CA GLY A 20 30.69 -2.92 7.70
C GLY A 20 29.46 -3.63 8.26
N TYR A 21 29.52 -4.08 9.51
CA TYR A 21 28.39 -4.71 10.20
C TYR A 21 27.20 -3.76 10.36
N PHE A 22 27.44 -2.51 10.79
CA PHE A 22 26.37 -1.51 10.91
C PHE A 22 25.79 -1.12 9.56
N LEU A 23 26.61 -0.97 8.51
CA LEU A 23 26.13 -0.69 7.16
C LEU A 23 25.17 -1.76 6.66
N MET A 24 25.49 -3.04 6.87
CA MET A 24 24.60 -4.14 6.50
C MET A 24 23.26 -4.09 7.23
N GLN A 25 23.28 -3.80 8.53
CA GLN A 25 22.05 -3.67 9.31
C GLN A 25 21.20 -2.48 8.89
N ILE A 26 21.82 -1.30 8.70
CA ILE A 26 21.11 -0.09 8.26
C ILE A 26 20.46 -0.34 6.89
N MET A 27 21.21 -0.93 5.95
CA MET A 27 20.69 -1.23 4.62
C MET A 27 19.49 -2.19 4.67
N SER A 28 19.56 -3.23 5.50
CA SER A 28 18.43 -4.15 5.71
C SER A 28 17.21 -3.45 6.30
N LEU A 29 17.42 -2.57 7.28
CA LEU A 29 16.35 -1.80 7.91
C LEU A 29 15.73 -0.79 6.94
N GLU A 30 16.53 -0.13 6.11
CA GLU A 30 16.06 0.78 5.06
C GLU A 30 15.21 0.05 4.03
N GLN A 31 15.61 -1.16 3.64
CA GLN A 31 14.84 -1.98 2.71
C GLN A 31 13.51 -2.43 3.33
N GLU A 32 13.51 -2.95 4.57
CA GLU A 32 12.28 -3.33 5.25
C GLU A 32 11.34 -2.12 5.44
N LEU A 33 11.89 -0.95 5.76
CA LEU A 33 11.11 0.29 5.88
C LEU A 33 10.48 0.69 4.54
N HIS A 34 11.23 0.58 3.44
CA HIS A 34 10.72 0.88 2.10
C HIS A 34 9.57 -0.06 1.71
N ASP A 35 9.74 -1.36 1.95
CA ASP A 35 8.74 -2.36 1.62
C ASP A 35 7.45 -2.13 2.43
N LYS A 36 7.56 -1.93 3.75
CA LYS A 36 6.40 -1.64 4.62
C LYS A 36 5.71 -0.34 4.25
N LYS A 37 6.47 0.69 3.86
CA LYS A 37 5.89 1.95 3.38
C LYS A 37 5.09 1.76 2.10
N THR A 38 5.60 0.96 1.17
CA THR A 38 4.93 0.64 -0.10
C THR A 38 3.66 -0.18 0.16
N GLU A 39 3.72 -1.17 1.05
CA GLU A 39 2.55 -1.95 1.47
C GLU A 39 1.47 -1.05 2.09
N LEU A 40 1.86 -0.13 2.97
CA LEU A 40 0.95 0.82 3.59
C LEU A 40 0.25 1.71 2.56
N ASP A 41 0.98 2.27 1.59
CA ASP A 41 0.40 3.10 0.53
C ASP A 41 -0.61 2.33 -0.33
N ASN A 42 -0.29 1.08 -0.67
CA ASN A 42 -1.20 0.19 -1.40
C ASN A 42 -2.46 -0.12 -0.58
N ASN A 43 -2.32 -0.39 0.72
CA ASN A 43 -3.45 -0.64 1.59
C ASN A 43 -4.35 0.59 1.75
N ILE A 44 -3.77 1.78 1.86
CA ILE A 44 -4.52 3.05 1.88
C ILE A 44 -5.32 3.23 0.58
N LYS A 45 -4.70 2.99 -0.58
CA LYS A 45 -5.38 3.06 -1.88
C LYS A 45 -6.54 2.08 -1.97
N LEU A 46 -6.34 0.85 -1.51
CA LEU A 46 -7.38 -0.19 -1.51
C LEU A 46 -8.54 0.20 -0.57
N LEU A 47 -8.23 0.71 0.61
CA LEU A 47 -9.24 1.19 1.56
C LEU A 47 -10.06 2.32 0.96
N ASN A 48 -9.40 3.34 0.38
CA ASN A 48 -10.08 4.46 -0.28
C ASN A 48 -10.99 3.97 -1.41
N ARG A 49 -10.58 2.99 -2.21
CA ARG A 49 -11.44 2.39 -3.24
C ARG A 49 -12.69 1.73 -2.63
N LYS A 50 -12.52 0.95 -1.56
CA LYS A 50 -13.65 0.29 -0.87
C LYS A 50 -14.61 1.29 -0.24
N VAL A 51 -14.11 2.38 0.33
CA VAL A 51 -14.94 3.46 0.87
C VAL A 51 -15.80 4.08 -0.25
N MET A 52 -15.19 4.44 -1.38
CA MET A 52 -15.93 4.98 -2.52
C MET A 52 -17.00 4.01 -3.06
N GLU A 53 -16.69 2.71 -3.13
CA GLU A 53 -17.66 1.69 -3.53
C GLU A 53 -18.83 1.57 -2.55
N TYR A 54 -18.55 1.68 -1.25
CA TYR A 54 -19.58 1.64 -0.22
C TYR A 54 -20.47 2.87 -0.25
N ASP A 55 -19.89 4.06 -0.35
CA ASP A 55 -20.62 5.33 -0.48
C ASP A 55 -21.52 5.30 -1.71
N LYS A 56 -21.01 4.83 -2.85
CA LYS A 56 -21.81 4.65 -4.07
C LYS A 56 -22.99 3.70 -3.87
N LYS A 57 -22.80 2.60 -3.12
CA LYS A 57 -23.91 1.67 -2.81
C LYS A 57 -24.95 2.30 -1.89
N LEU A 58 -24.52 3.09 -0.90
CA LEU A 58 -25.43 3.85 -0.04
C LEU A 58 -26.24 4.87 -0.83
N ASP A 59 -25.59 5.62 -1.72
CA ASP A 59 -26.25 6.58 -2.61
C ASP A 59 -27.27 5.88 -3.52
N LEU A 60 -26.90 4.74 -4.11
CA LEU A 60 -27.82 3.94 -4.92
C LEU A 60 -29.01 3.42 -4.10
N ALA A 61 -28.79 3.01 -2.86
CA ALA A 61 -29.86 2.58 -1.96
C ALA A 61 -30.80 3.74 -1.58
N ALA A 62 -30.25 4.94 -1.34
CA ALA A 62 -31.03 6.14 -1.09
C ALA A 62 -31.85 6.57 -2.31
N ILE A 63 -31.27 6.49 -3.52
CA ILE A 63 -31.97 6.74 -4.78
C ILE A 63 -33.10 5.72 -4.95
N LYS A 64 -32.84 4.42 -4.77
CA LYS A 64 -33.85 3.36 -4.87
C LYS A 64 -35.03 3.65 -3.94
N LYS A 65 -34.76 3.94 -2.66
CA LYS A 65 -35.80 4.27 -1.68
C LYS A 65 -36.65 5.47 -2.12
N ASN A 66 -36.02 6.53 -2.63
CA ASN A 66 -36.73 7.71 -3.11
C ASN A 66 -37.63 7.40 -4.32
N MET A 67 -37.13 6.59 -5.27
CA MET A 67 -37.88 6.20 -6.46
C MET A 67 -39.08 5.30 -6.12
N GLU A 68 -38.92 4.37 -5.18
CA GLU A 68 -40.00 3.51 -4.71
C GLU A 68 -41.05 4.31 -3.92
N GLU A 69 -40.63 5.12 -2.95
CA GLU A 69 -41.54 5.80 -2.02
C GLU A 69 -42.20 7.06 -2.60
N LYS A 70 -41.48 7.86 -3.40
CA LYS A 70 -41.99 9.15 -3.89
C LYS A 70 -42.49 9.12 -5.33
N LYS A 71 -42.00 8.19 -6.14
CA LYS A 71 -42.31 8.12 -7.57
C LYS A 71 -43.10 6.85 -7.93
N GLY A 72 -43.26 5.90 -7.00
CA GLY A 72 -43.97 4.64 -7.24
C GLY A 72 -43.27 3.75 -8.28
N MET A 73 -41.96 3.93 -8.46
CA MET A 73 -41.16 3.24 -9.49
C MET A 73 -40.39 2.07 -8.87
N VAL A 74 -40.30 0.95 -9.59
CA VAL A 74 -39.53 -0.24 -9.19
C VAL A 74 -38.23 -0.27 -9.99
N MET A 75 -37.10 -0.51 -9.30
CA MET A 75 -35.81 -0.69 -9.96
C MET A 75 -35.79 -2.00 -10.77
N ALA A 76 -35.38 -1.92 -12.04
CA ALA A 76 -35.22 -3.10 -12.88
C ALA A 76 -34.08 -4.00 -12.35
N GLU A 77 -34.36 -5.29 -12.17
CA GLU A 77 -33.38 -6.27 -11.68
C GLU A 77 -32.33 -6.64 -12.74
N GLU A 78 -32.67 -6.50 -14.03
CA GLU A 78 -31.82 -6.88 -15.15
C GLU A 78 -32.02 -5.93 -16.34
N ILE A 79 -30.93 -5.39 -16.90
CA ILE A 79 -30.96 -4.58 -18.13
C ILE A 79 -30.55 -5.50 -19.28
N LYS A 80 -31.50 -5.86 -20.15
CA LYS A 80 -31.19 -6.60 -21.39
C LYS A 80 -30.72 -5.63 -22.46
N TYR A 81 -29.43 -5.71 -22.79
CA TYR A 81 -28.86 -5.01 -23.94
C TYR A 81 -29.15 -5.82 -25.20
N PHE A 82 -29.71 -5.17 -26.21
CA PHE A 82 -29.83 -5.74 -27.55
C PHE A 82 -28.96 -4.91 -28.48
N GLU A 83 -28.07 -5.57 -29.21
CA GLU A 83 -27.31 -4.95 -30.28
C GLU A 83 -28.22 -4.84 -31.50
N VAL A 84 -28.53 -3.62 -31.93
CA VAL A 84 -29.30 -3.37 -33.14
C VAL A 84 -28.29 -3.29 -34.28
N SER A 85 -28.23 -4.32 -35.12
CA SER A 85 -27.50 -4.25 -36.39
C SER A 85 -28.24 -3.33 -37.36
N GLU A 86 -27.53 -2.35 -37.93
CA GLU A 86 -28.00 -1.54 -39.07
C GLU A 86 -28.26 -2.40 -40.32
#